data_AF-A0A3D6D7J8-F1
#
_entry.id   AF-A0A3D6D7J8-F1
#
_cell.length_a   1.000
_cell.length_b   1.000
_cell.length_c   1.000
_cell.angle_alpha   90.00
_cell.angle_beta   90.00
_cell.angle_gamma   90.00
#
_symmetry.space_group_name_H-M   'P 1'
#
loop_
_entity.id
_entity.type
_entity.pdbx_description
1 polymer ?
#
loop_
_entity_poly.entity_id
_entity_poly.type
_entity_poly.pdbx_seq_one_letter_code
_entity_poly.pdbx_strand_id
1 'polypeptide(L)' 'MNTEIELTPTGRACLLFKGMRTKFKAISGHADYVPELPPNCHRMAGSELTQIQAFKFQNLLYGVQFHPE' A
#
# COMPACT_ATOMS: atom_id res chain seq x y z
N MET A 1 -13.91 5.44 -1.76
CA MET A 1 -13.74 6.91 -1.54
C MET A 1 -12.35 7.32 -1.98
N ASN A 2 -12.11 8.61 -2.22
CA ASN A 2 -10.78 9.09 -2.60
C ASN A 2 -9.91 9.28 -1.34
N THR A 3 -8.92 8.41 -1.16
CA THR A 3 -8.10 8.31 0.06
C THR A 3 -6.68 8.79 -0.23
N GLU A 4 -6.10 9.56 0.70
CA GLU A 4 -4.67 9.91 0.63
C GLU A 4 -3.82 8.73 1.14
N ILE A 5 -2.92 8.26 0.29
CA ILE A 5 -2.02 7.14 0.54
C ILE A 5 -0.59 7.66 0.55
N GLU A 6 0.19 7.22 1.52
CA GLU A 6 1.59 7.55 1.70
C GLU A 6 2.48 6.30 1.60
N LEU A 7 3.51 6.38 0.76
CA LEU A 7 4.53 5.34 0.61
C LEU A 7 5.49 5.34 1.80
N THR A 8 5.73 4.16 2.35
CA THR A 8 6.81 3.92 3.30
C THR A 8 8.17 4.06 2.60
N PRO A 9 9.30 4.14 3.34
CA PRO A 9 10.63 4.10 2.72
C PRO A 9 10.82 2.89 1.80
N THR A 10 10.35 1.71 2.22
CA THR A 10 10.37 0.49 1.41
C THR A 10 9.49 0.63 0.15
N GLY A 11 8.30 1.23 0.30
CA GLY A 11 7.40 1.58 -0.82
C GLY A 11 8.07 2.41 -1.89
N ARG A 12 8.72 3.50 -1.48
CA ARG A 12 9.41 4.43 -2.39
C ARG A 12 10.57 3.79 -3.15
N ALA A 13 11.24 2.81 -2.54
CA ALA A 13 12.34 2.07 -3.18
C ALA A 13 11.85 0.96 -4.12
N CYS A 14 10.55 0.68 -4.18
CA CYS A 14 10.02 -0.42 -4.98
C CYS A 14 9.65 -0.01 -6.39
N LEU A 15 10.07 -0.83 -7.36
CA LEU A 15 9.84 -0.58 -8.79
C LEU A 15 8.35 -0.45 -9.15
N LEU A 16 7.46 -1.12 -8.43
CA LEU A 16 6.01 -1.02 -8.64
C LEU A 16 5.49 0.43 -8.48
N PHE A 17 6.11 1.20 -7.60
CA PHE A 17 5.72 2.59 -7.30
C PHE A 17 6.61 3.62 -8.03
N LYS A 18 7.47 3.17 -8.96
CA LYS A 18 8.40 4.05 -9.67
C LYS A 18 7.63 5.12 -10.46
N GLY A 19 7.98 6.38 -10.24
CA GLY A 19 7.33 7.53 -10.90
C GLY A 19 6.09 8.06 -10.16
N MET A 20 5.63 7.38 -9.12
CA MET A 20 4.56 7.89 -8.26
C MET A 20 5.12 8.83 -7.19
N ARG A 21 4.29 9.77 -6.75
CA ARG A 21 4.61 10.67 -5.63
C ARG A 21 4.61 9.87 -4.32
N THR A 22 5.38 10.32 -3.33
CA THR A 22 5.35 9.74 -1.97
C THR A 22 3.94 9.74 -1.38
N LYS A 23 3.17 10.79 -1.65
CA LYS A 23 1.75 10.88 -1.33
C LYS A 23 0.93 10.97 -2.61
N PHE A 24 -0.07 10.11 -2.74
CA PHE A 24 -0.97 10.10 -3.89
C PHE A 24 -2.40 9.79 -3.42
N LYS A 25 -3.36 10.11 -4.28
CA LYS A 25 -4.78 9.86 -4.04
C LYS A 25 -5.21 8.63 -4.83
N ALA A 26 -5.93 7.71 -4.20
CA ALA A 26 -6.46 6.52 -4.85
C ALA A 26 -7.84 6.15 -4.28
N ILE A 27 -8.60 5.34 -5.03
CA ILE A 27 -9.90 4.85 -4.56
C ILE A 27 -9.69 3.71 -3.58
N SER A 28 -10.14 3.90 -2.33
CA SER A 28 -10.18 2.87 -1.28
C SER A 28 -11.52 2.96 -0.56
N GLY A 29 -12.23 1.84 -0.42
CA GLY A 29 -13.60 1.83 0.09
C GLY A 29 -14.07 0.47 0.62
N HIS A 30 -13.14 -0.32 1.16
CA HIS A 30 -13.44 -1.64 1.69
C HIS A 30 -13.85 -1.57 3.16
N ALA A 31 -14.79 -2.43 3.55
CA ALA A 31 -15.15 -2.63 4.96
C ALA A 31 -14.08 -3.44 5.70
N ASP A 32 -13.53 -4.44 5.01
CA ASP A 32 -12.47 -5.29 5.54
C ASP A 32 -11.09 -4.71 5.18
N TYR A 33 -10.13 -5.01 6.04
CA TYR A 33 -8.74 -4.62 5.86
C TYR A 33 -7.81 -5.65 6.51
N VAL A 34 -6.52 -5.61 6.13
CA VAL A 34 -5.48 -6.39 6.80
C VAL A 34 -5.03 -5.63 8.06
N PRO A 35 -5.28 -6.13 9.29
CA PRO A 35 -4.92 -5.41 10.51
C PRO A 35 -3.45 -5.62 10.89
N GLU A 36 -2.86 -6.76 10.52
CA GLU A 36 -1.48 -7.12 10.80
C GLU A 36 -0.90 -7.88 9.61
N LEU A 37 0.36 -7.63 9.29
CA LEU A 37 1.04 -8.32 8.20
C LEU A 37 1.52 -9.71 8.65
N PRO A 38 1.31 -10.75 7.82
CA PRO A 38 1.94 -12.04 8.04
C PRO A 38 3.47 -11.95 8.07
N PRO A 39 4.17 -12.95 8.64
CA PRO A 39 5.62 -13.03 8.54
C PRO A 39 6.13 -12.91 7.11
N ASN A 40 7.29 -12.27 6.94
CA ASN A 40 7.95 -12.00 5.65
C ASN A 40 7.22 -11.01 4.73
N CYS A 41 6.09 -10.43 5.16
CA CYS A 41 5.47 -9.30 4.48
C CYS A 41 6.08 -7.97 4.95
N HIS A 42 6.28 -7.05 4.01
CA HIS A 42 6.79 -5.71 4.28
C HIS A 42 5.77 -4.66 3.84
N ARG A 43 5.43 -3.74 4.74
CA ARG A 43 4.50 -2.64 4.45
C ARG A 43 5.12 -1.65 3.46
N MET A 44 4.38 -1.34 2.40
CA MET A 44 4.81 -0.48 1.29
C MET A 44 4.06 0.85 1.27
N ALA A 45 2.80 0.88 1.71
CA ALA A 45 2.01 2.10 1.78
C ALA A 45 0.99 2.05 2.91
N GLY A 46 0.53 3.21 3.35
CA GLY A 46 -0.54 3.38 4.34
C GLY A 46 -1.36 4.63 4.14
N SER A 47 -2.47 4.73 4.87
CA SER A 47 -3.34 5.89 4.96
C SER A 47 -3.73 6.13 6.42
N GLU A 48 -4.41 7.23 6.71
CA GLU A 48 -4.87 7.55 8.07
C GLU A 48 -5.79 6.46 8.65
N LEU A 49 -6.78 6.01 7.87
CA LEU A 49 -7.77 5.01 8.31
C LEU A 49 -7.28 3.56 8.20
N THR A 50 -6.47 3.26 7.18
CA THR A 50 -5.96 1.91 6.95
C THR A 50 -4.45 1.97 6.81
N GLN A 51 -3.73 1.43 7.80
CA GLN A 51 -2.27 1.51 7.82
C GLN A 51 -1.61 0.65 6.74
N ILE A 52 -2.20 -0.50 6.40
CA ILE A 52 -1.68 -1.42 5.39
C ILE A 52 -2.47 -1.19 4.09
N GLN A 53 -2.04 -0.18 3.31
CA GLN A 53 -2.61 0.09 1.98
C GLN A 53 -1.88 -0.67 0.88
N ALA A 54 -0.61 -1.04 1.10
CA ALA A 54 0.11 -1.94 0.22
C ALA A 54 1.16 -2.72 1.00
N PHE A 55 1.46 -3.93 0.56
CA PHE A 55 2.55 -4.75 1.08
C PHE A 55 3.20 -5.56 -0.02
N LYS A 56 4.40 -6.06 0.26
CA LYS A 56 5.06 -7.09 -0.57
C LYS A 56 5.35 -8.32 0.27
N PHE A 57 5.25 -9.48 -0.34
CA PHE A 57 5.80 -10.74 0.16
C PHE A 57 6.99 -11.11 -0.71
N GLN A 58 8.17 -11.03 -0.10
CA GLN A 58 9.45 -11.24 -0.80
C GLN A 58 9.55 -10.34 -2.06
N ASN A 59 10.02 -10.88 -3.19
CA ASN A 59 10.06 -10.21 -4.49
C ASN A 59 9.10 -10.87 -5.50
N LEU A 60 8.04 -11.52 -5.00
CA LEU A 60 7.14 -12.34 -5.82
C LEU A 60 5.72 -11.79 -5.85
N LEU A 61 5.18 -11.43 -4.68
CA LEU A 61 3.77 -11.05 -4.55
C LEU A 61 3.63 -9.65 -3.96
N TYR A 62 2.69 -8.89 -4.52
CA TYR A 62 2.33 -7.55 -4.08
C TYR A 62 0.82 -7.51 -3.83
N GLY A 63 0.44 -6.89 -2.72
CA GLY A 63 -0.96 -6.64 -2.39
C GLY A 63 -1.20 -5.14 -2.28
N VAL A 64 -2.35 -4.69 -2.78
CA VAL A 64 -2.86 -3.33 -2.60
C VAL A 64 -4.28 -3.40 -2.06
N GLN A 65 -4.61 -2.48 -1.16
CA GLN A 65 -5.95 -2.33 -0.58
C GLN A 65 -6.77 -1.27 -1.33
N PHE A 66 -6.11 -0.39 -2.07
CA PHE A 66 -6.75 0.55 -2.98
C PHE A 66 -6.91 -0.08 -4.37
N HIS A 67 -7.81 0.49 -5.17
CA HIS A 67 -8.07 0.13 -6.56
C HIS A 67 -7.02 0.78 -7.48
N PRO A 68 -6.12 0.00 -8.13
CA PRO A 68 -5.11 0.53 -9.03
C PRO A 68 -5.59 0.72 -10.49
N GLU A 69 -6.78 0.22 -10.85
CA GLU A 69 -7.42 0.41 -12.16
C GLU A 69 -7.95 1.84 -12.41
#